data_AF-R7TXG6-F1
#
_entry.id   AF-R7TXG6-F1
#
_cell.length_a   1.000
_cell.length_b   1.000
_cell.length_c   1.000
_cell.angle_alpha   90.00
_cell.angle_beta   90.00
_cell.angle_gamma   90.00
#
_symmetry.space_group_name_H-M   'P 1'
#
loop_
_entity.id
_entity.type
_entity.pdbx_description
1 polymer ?
#
loop_
_entity_poly.entity_id
_entity_poly.type
_entity_poly.pdbx_seq_one_letter_code
_entity_poly.pdbx_strand_id
1 'polypeptide(L)'
;MVNKVEKLIPNLNNKNRYTLHHVNLKQYLDLGLKLSKIHSGVKFEESNWMEPHIMLNTNLRQNAKNPFEKDFFKLMNNSVFGKTIVNIRNRVDINLVSTEKQVRKLSSKINFEKATIFSE
;
A
#
# COMPACT_ATOMS: atom_id res chain seq x y z
N MET A 1 -30.24 -5.00 -3.54
CA MET A 1 -29.22 -4.88 -4.61
C MET A 1 -27.87 -5.23 -4.00
N VAL A 2 -27.26 -6.34 -4.42
CA VAL A 2 -25.93 -6.75 -3.95
C VAL A 2 -24.92 -5.70 -4.43
N ASN A 3 -24.14 -5.12 -3.52
CA ASN A 3 -23.09 -4.14 -3.84
C ASN A 3 -22.23 -4.66 -4.99
N LYS A 4 -22.19 -3.90 -6.09
CA LYS A 4 -21.47 -4.25 -7.33
C LYS A 4 -19.98 -3.97 -7.11
N VAL A 5 -19.33 -4.81 -6.31
CA VAL A 5 -17.89 -4.73 -6.06
C VAL A 5 -17.18 -5.26 -7.30
N GLU A 6 -16.32 -4.45 -7.91
CA GLU A 6 -15.46 -4.89 -9.01
C GLU A 6 -14.57 -6.03 -8.54
N LYS A 7 -14.68 -7.18 -9.20
CA LYS A 7 -13.85 -8.35 -8.92
C LYS A 7 -12.75 -8.42 -9.96
N LEU A 8 -11.53 -8.70 -9.50
CA LEU A 8 -10.45 -9.11 -10.39
C LEU A 8 -10.78 -10.51 -10.93
N ILE A 9 -11.11 -10.57 -12.22
CA ILE A 9 -11.43 -11.83 -12.91
C ILE A 9 -10.29 -12.12 -13.89
N PRO A 10 -9.65 -13.30 -13.80
CA PRO A 10 -8.68 -13.71 -14.79
C PRO A 10 -9.37 -13.80 -16.15
N ASN A 11 -8.76 -13.19 -17.16
CA ASN A 11 -9.30 -13.19 -18.51
C ASN A 11 -8.16 -13.28 -19.52
N LEU A 12 -8.44 -13.93 -20.64
CA LEU A 12 -7.50 -14.17 -21.74
C LEU A 12 -7.43 -13.00 -22.73
N ASN A 13 -8.01 -11.86 -22.40
CA ASN A 13 -7.97 -10.69 -23.28
C ASN A 13 -6.55 -10.11 -23.34
N ASN A 14 -6.21 -9.59 -24.52
CA ASN A 14 -4.98 -8.84 -24.75
C ASN A 14 -4.85 -7.69 -23.76
N LYS A 15 -3.67 -7.57 -23.13
CA LYS A 15 -3.37 -6.51 -22.17
C LYS A 15 -2.66 -5.37 -22.89
N ASN A 16 -3.34 -4.22 -23.02
CA ASN A 16 -2.79 -3.02 -23.64
C ASN A 16 -2.33 -2.04 -22.56
N ARG A 17 -1.15 -1.42 -22.73
CA ARG A 17 -0.56 -0.45 -21.79
C ARG A 17 -0.52 -0.93 -20.32
N TYR A 18 -0.32 -2.23 -20.11
CA TYR A 18 -0.27 -2.81 -18.78
C TYR A 18 1.10 -2.56 -18.13
N THR A 19 1.09 -2.04 -16.90
CA THR A 19 2.30 -1.84 -16.11
C THR A 19 2.57 -3.08 -15.26
N LEU A 20 3.77 -3.65 -15.37
CA LEU A 20 4.17 -4.79 -14.57
C LEU A 20 5.66 -4.75 -14.21
N HIS A 21 6.03 -5.53 -13.20
CA HIS A 21 7.42 -5.73 -12.83
C HIS A 21 8.16 -6.60 -13.85
N HIS A 22 9.47 -6.39 -14.00
CA HIS A 22 10.27 -7.08 -15.01
C HIS A 22 10.36 -8.60 -14.77
N VAL A 23 10.34 -9.04 -13.50
CA VAL A 23 10.33 -10.47 -13.12
C VAL A 23 9.06 -11.15 -13.63
N ASN A 24 7.91 -10.50 -13.44
CA ASN A 24 6.63 -11.02 -13.92
C ASN A 24 6.60 -11.07 -15.45
N LEU A 25 7.21 -10.08 -16.13
CA LEU A 25 7.28 -10.07 -17.59
C LEU A 25 8.04 -11.27 -18.11
N LYS A 26 9.22 -11.57 -17.54
CA LYS A 26 10.03 -12.75 -17.88
C LYS A 26 9.19 -14.02 -17.73
N GLN A 27 8.55 -14.20 -16.57
CA GLN A 27 7.69 -15.35 -16.32
C GLN A 27 6.56 -15.47 -17.36
N TYR A 28 5.91 -14.37 -17.72
CA TYR A 28 4.81 -14.40 -18.70
C TYR A 28 5.28 -14.78 -20.10
N LEU A 29 6.47 -14.31 -20.51
CA LEU A 29 7.10 -14.70 -21.77
C LEU A 29 7.42 -16.20 -21.78
N ASP A 30 7.95 -16.74 -20.69
CA ASP A 30 8.25 -18.17 -20.53
C ASP A 30 6.98 -19.03 -20.60
N LEU A 31 5.85 -18.50 -20.10
CA LEU A 31 4.54 -19.14 -20.20
C LEU A 31 3.86 -18.97 -21.58
N GLY A 32 4.53 -18.33 -22.54
CA GLY A 32 4.07 -18.22 -23.93
C GLY A 32 3.33 -16.92 -24.28
N LEU A 33 3.29 -15.93 -23.38
CA LEU A 33 2.74 -14.61 -23.69
C LEU A 33 3.64 -13.90 -24.71
N LYS A 34 3.05 -13.37 -25.78
CA LYS A 34 3.80 -12.65 -26.82
C LYS A 34 3.79 -11.16 -26.55
N LEU A 35 4.98 -10.58 -26.34
CA LEU A 35 5.13 -9.14 -26.18
C LEU A 35 5.07 -8.44 -27.54
N SER A 36 4.13 -7.51 -27.70
CA SER A 36 3.97 -6.74 -28.94
C SER A 36 4.79 -5.45 -28.95
N LYS A 37 4.70 -4.64 -27.89
CA LYS A 37 5.37 -3.34 -27.79
C LYS A 37 5.65 -2.94 -26.35
N ILE A 38 6.83 -2.38 -26.10
CA ILE A 38 7.17 -1.70 -24.84
C ILE A 38 6.88 -0.20 -25.02
N HIS A 39 6.06 0.37 -24.14
CA HIS A 39 5.70 1.80 -24.20
C HIS A 39 6.62 2.68 -23.35
N SER A 40 6.99 2.20 -22.16
CA SER A 40 7.80 2.93 -21.18
C SER A 40 8.41 1.94 -20.20
N GLY A 41 9.56 2.29 -19.62
CA GLY A 41 10.22 1.50 -18.58
C GLY A 41 10.96 2.40 -17.61
N VAL A 42 11.16 1.89 -16.39
CA VAL A 42 11.97 2.53 -15.36
C VAL A 42 13.07 1.55 -14.98
N LYS A 43 14.31 2.04 -14.90
CA LYS A 43 15.45 1.27 -14.40
C LYS A 43 15.69 1.66 -12.95
N PHE A 44 15.91 0.66 -12.11
CA PHE A 44 16.18 0.83 -10.69
C PHE A 44 17.06 -0.32 -10.21
N GLU A 45 17.68 -0.13 -9.05
CA GLU A 45 18.41 -1.16 -8.33
C GLU A 45 17.53 -1.72 -7.22
N GLU A 46 17.59 -3.03 -7.02
CA GLU A 46 16.83 -3.73 -5.99
C GLU A 46 17.80 -4.35 -4.99
N SER A 47 17.45 -4.30 -3.72
CA SER A 47 18.17 -4.97 -2.64
C SER A 47 17.19 -5.56 -1.64
N ASN A 48 17.62 -6.61 -0.95
CA ASN A 48 16.84 -7.25 0.11
C ASN A 48 16.92 -6.47 1.44
N TRP A 49 16.76 -5.15 1.40
CA TRP A 49 16.95 -4.29 2.57
C TRP A 49 16.02 -4.61 3.75
N MET A 50 14.87 -5.23 3.49
CA MET A 50 13.89 -5.65 4.52
C MET A 50 14.15 -7.06 5.08
N GLU A 51 15.06 -7.82 4.48
CA GLU A 51 15.35 -9.20 4.90
C GLU A 51 15.69 -9.32 6.39
N PRO A 52 16.55 -8.48 7.00
CA PRO A 52 16.85 -8.58 8.42
C PRO A 52 15.61 -8.44 9.31
N HIS A 53 14.68 -7.55 8.95
CA HIS A 53 13.45 -7.31 9.69
C HIS A 53 12.48 -8.50 9.57
N ILE A 54 12.28 -9.01 8.35
CA ILE A 54 11.41 -10.15 8.10
C ILE A 54 11.94 -11.40 8.81
N MET A 55 13.25 -11.63 8.75
CA MET A 55 13.90 -12.75 9.41
C MET A 55 13.79 -12.67 10.93
N LEU A 56 14.02 -11.48 11.51
CA LEU A 56 13.85 -11.25 12.95
C LEU A 56 12.43 -11.61 13.40
N ASN A 57 11.40 -11.05 12.76
CA ASN A 57 10.01 -11.34 13.13
C ASN A 57 9.62 -12.79 12.88
N THR A 58 10.17 -13.43 11.85
CA THR A 58 9.92 -14.84 11.56
C THR A 58 10.49 -15.73 12.66
N ASN A 59 11.72 -15.46 13.11
CA ASN A 59 12.37 -16.17 14.21
C ASN A 59 11.61 -15.96 15.52
N LEU A 60 11.22 -14.72 15.83
CA LEU A 60 10.43 -14.41 17.02
C LEU A 60 9.05 -15.10 16.98
N ARG A 61 8.41 -15.16 15.81
CA ARG A 61 7.14 -15.89 15.62
C ARG A 61 7.28 -17.39 15.82
N GLN A 62 8.40 -17.99 15.37
CA GLN A 62 8.67 -19.41 15.57
C GLN A 62 8.89 -19.74 17.05
N ASN A 63 9.56 -18.86 17.79
CA ASN A 63 9.88 -19.03 19.21
C ASN A 63 8.76 -18.58 20.17
N ALA A 64 7.70 -17.97 19.65
CA ALA A 64 6.58 -17.47 20.44
C ALA A 64 5.86 -18.61 21.16
N LYS A 65 5.60 -18.39 22.46
CA LYS A 65 5.03 -19.42 23.35
C LYS A 65 3.51 -19.37 23.40
N ASN A 66 2.95 -18.20 23.12
CA ASN A 66 1.50 -17.97 23.15
C ASN A 66 0.96 -17.59 21.76
N PRO A 67 -0.35 -17.79 21.51
CA PRO A 67 -0.98 -17.41 20.25
C PRO A 67 -0.90 -15.89 19.97
N PHE A 68 -0.98 -15.06 21.00
CA PHE A 68 -0.94 -13.61 20.89
C PHE A 68 0.37 -13.10 20.26
N GLU A 69 1.52 -13.57 20.75
CA GLU A 69 2.85 -13.23 20.24
C GLU A 69 3.00 -13.68 18.78
N LYS A 70 2.48 -14.87 18.44
CA LYS A 70 2.51 -15.36 17.05
C LYS A 70 1.76 -14.41 16.12
N ASP A 71 0.57 -13.98 16.52
CA ASP A 71 -0.23 -13.03 15.75
C ASP A 71 0.41 -11.64 15.72
N PHE A 72 1.05 -11.20 16.80
CA PHE A 72 1.79 -9.94 16.87
C PHE A 72 2.94 -9.90 15.87
N PHE A 73 3.83 -10.90 15.85
CA PHE A 73 4.96 -10.91 14.89
C PHE A 73 4.51 -11.09 13.44
N LYS A 74 3.40 -11.81 13.21
CA LYS A 74 2.75 -11.86 11.90
C LYS A 74 2.24 -10.47 11.49
N LEU A 75 1.60 -9.75 12.41
CA LEU A 75 1.10 -8.40 12.16
C LEU A 75 2.24 -7.44 11.85
N MET A 76 3.39 -7.52 12.53
CA MET A 76 4.55 -6.65 12.25
C MET A 76 4.96 -6.75 10.78
N ASN A 77 5.15 -7.96 10.25
CA ASN A 77 5.49 -8.17 8.84
C ASN A 77 4.40 -7.65 7.89
N ASN A 78 3.12 -7.98 8.16
CA ASN A 78 2.01 -7.56 7.30
C ASN A 78 1.79 -6.05 7.30
N SER A 79 1.98 -5.40 8.45
CA SER A 79 1.74 -3.97 8.64
C SER A 79 2.71 -3.13 7.80
N VAL A 80 3.98 -3.53 7.75
CA VAL A 80 5.00 -2.86 6.96
C VAL A 80 4.70 -2.98 5.47
N PHE A 81 4.33 -4.17 5.00
CA PHE A 81 3.91 -4.38 3.61
C PHE A 81 2.67 -3.53 3.25
N GLY A 82 1.65 -3.51 4.11
CA GLY A 82 0.49 -2.65 3.90
C GLY A 82 0.90 -1.18 3.82
N LYS A 83 1.79 -0.73 4.72
CA LYS A 83 2.24 0.66 4.81
C LYS A 83 3.00 1.12 3.56
N THR A 84 3.76 0.25 2.89
CA THR A 84 4.51 0.59 1.67
C THR A 84 3.60 0.77 0.45
N ILE A 85 2.42 0.14 0.42
CA ILE A 85 1.46 0.24 -0.69
C ILE A 85 0.44 1.37 -0.48
N VAL A 86 0.34 1.94 0.73
CA VAL A 86 -0.59 3.03 1.01
C VAL A 86 -0.30 4.25 0.12
N ASN A 87 -1.31 4.68 -0.63
CA ASN A 87 -1.26 5.97 -1.33
C ASN A 87 -1.26 7.12 -0.32
N ILE A 88 -0.10 7.77 -0.17
CA ILE A 88 0.13 8.85 0.78
C ILE A 88 -0.73 10.08 0.46
N ARG A 89 -1.12 10.29 -0.81
CA ARG A 89 -1.95 11.43 -1.22
C ARG A 89 -3.37 11.37 -0.67
N ASN A 90 -3.85 10.18 -0.31
CA ASN A 90 -5.18 9.99 0.28
C ASN A 90 -5.19 10.18 1.80
N ARG A 91 -4.04 10.53 2.42
CA ARG A 91 -3.99 10.79 3.86
C ARG A 91 -4.67 12.12 4.16
N VAL A 92 -5.62 12.08 5.08
CA VAL A 92 -6.28 13.27 5.61
C VAL A 92 -5.55 13.70 6.88
N ASP A 93 -5.17 14.97 6.94
CA ASP A 93 -4.62 15.59 8.14
C ASP A 93 -5.76 16.20 8.96
N ILE A 94 -5.99 15.67 10.16
CA ILE A 94 -7.06 16.11 11.05
C ILE A 94 -6.43 16.81 12.24
N ASN A 95 -6.75 18.09 12.40
CA ASN A 95 -6.27 18.92 13.50
C ASN A 95 -7.44 19.31 14.40
N LEU A 96 -7.38 18.92 15.67
CA LEU A 96 -8.31 19.40 16.69
C LEU A 96 -7.78 20.73 17.24
N VAL A 97 -8.60 21.78 17.14
CA VAL A 97 -8.23 23.14 17.56
C VAL A 97 -9.29 23.72 18.49
N SER A 98 -8.86 24.40 19.53
CA SER A 98 -9.74 25.03 20.53
C SER A 98 -9.75 26.56 20.45
N THR A 99 -8.83 27.15 19.67
CA THR A 99 -8.66 28.61 19.59
C THR A 99 -8.96 29.13 18.19
N GLU A 100 -9.68 30.24 18.10
CA GLU A 100 -10.06 30.88 16.82
C GLU A 100 -8.84 31.23 15.94
N LYS A 101 -7.74 31.70 16.55
CA LYS A 101 -6.49 32.00 15.83
C LYS A 101 -5.93 30.78 15.08
N GLN A 102 -6.03 29.60 15.67
CA GLN A 102 -5.54 28.36 15.06
C GLN A 102 -6.47 27.91 13.92
N VAL A 103 -7.79 28.04 14.12
CA VAL A 103 -8.79 27.78 13.08
C VAL A 103 -8.51 28.64 11.85
N ARG A 104 -8.36 29.96 12.03
CA ARG A 104 -8.06 30.91 10.94
C ARG A 104 -6.76 30.54 10.20
N LYS A 105 -5.72 30.12 10.93
CA LYS A 105 -4.45 29.70 10.33
C LYS A 105 -4.59 28.45 9.48
N LEU A 106 -5.33 27.46 9.96
CA LEU A 106 -5.53 26.19 9.26
C LEU A 106 -6.50 26.30 8.08
N SER A 107 -7.57 27.09 8.22
CA SER A 107 -8.52 27.37 7.13
C SER A 107 -7.88 28.13 5.96
N SER A 108 -6.80 28.85 6.22
CA SER A 108 -6.04 29.58 5.19
C SER A 108 -5.08 28.70 4.40
N LYS A 109 -4.90 27.42 4.78
CA LYS A 109 -4.04 26.51 4.02
C LYS A 109 -4.76 26.03 2.76
N ILE A 110 -4.00 25.86 1.68
CA ILE A 110 -4.55 25.40 0.38
C ILE A 110 -5.11 23.97 0.42
N ASN A 111 -4.70 23.17 1.41
CA ASN A 111 -5.15 21.79 1.61
C ASN A 111 -6.29 21.68 2.65
N PHE A 112 -6.90 22.79 3.05
CA PHE A 112 -8.06 22.77 3.92
C PHE A 112 -9.30 22.31 3.13
N GLU A 113 -9.96 21.25 3.63
CA GLU A 113 -11.16 20.70 2.98
C GLU A 113 -12.43 21.01 3.76
N LYS A 114 -12.44 20.72 5.07
CA LYS A 114 -13.61 20.90 5.93
C LYS A 114 -13.22 21.18 7.38
N ALA A 115 -14.09 21.90 8.09
CA ALA A 115 -14.09 22.01 9.53
C ALA A 115 -15.43 21.52 10.08
N THR A 116 -15.39 20.88 11.24
CA THR A 116 -16.59 20.44 11.97
C THR A 116 -16.49 20.96 13.38
N ILE A 117 -17.50 21.70 13.83
CA ILE A 117 -17.57 22.19 15.20
C ILE A 117 -18.06 21.02 16.06
N PHE A 118 -17.23 20.61 16.99
CA PHE A 118 -17.60 19.65 18.02
C PHE A 118 -18.12 20.44 19.21
N SER A 119 -19.44 20.39 19.41
CA SER A 119 -20.08 20.71 20.69
C SER A 119 -20.52 19.39 21.32
N GLU A 120 -20.32 19.26 22.63
CA GLU A 120 -20.84 18.13 23.41
C GLU A 120 -22.37 18.08 23.37
#